data_AF-A0A8J5KHK0-F1
#
_entry.id   AF-A0A8J5KHK0-F1
#
_cell.length_a   1.000
_cell.length_b   1.000
_cell.length_c   1.000
_cell.angle_alpha   90.00
_cell.angle_beta   90.00
_cell.angle_gamma   90.00
#
_symmetry.space_group_name_H-M   'P 1'
#
loop_
_entity.id
_entity.type
_entity.pdbx_description
1 polymer ?
#
loop_
_entity_poly.entity_id
_entity_poly.type
_entity_poly.pdbx_seq_one_letter_code
_entity_poly.pdbx_strand_id
1 'polypeptide(L)'
;MQLSSQASAGFVLIDCGIDPNSYVELRATSNLLVRNYDFKNSPFVQFDLYLGVNLWKTINLTIPSKDILTETVSEATAEAIPVCLVNTGHGTPFISDLDLRHVPTSLYPQVNSSTALVNLHRIYMGISTWIRYPDDPYYRKWSTLDTPPSWSVTSTNSRVQNQMHDQFQPPQKHMQIAAYPCSSTTLQLRLAPDPGDLTELYTVLYFSELQPNASRQFLIYFNGALLNDGRPLAPT
;
A
#
# COMPACT_ATOMS: atom_id res chain seq x y z
N MET A 1 -2.85 -8.14 19.04
CA MET A 1 -2.39 -9.47 19.50
C MET A 1 -0.95 -9.61 19.04
N GLN A 2 0.00 -10.00 19.89
CA GLN A 2 1.42 -10.01 19.54
C GLN A 2 1.95 -11.45 19.49
N LEU A 3 2.65 -11.80 18.41
CA LEU A 3 3.09 -13.17 18.12
C LEU A 3 4.59 -13.17 17.81
N SER A 4 5.34 -14.02 18.52
CA SER A 4 6.79 -14.20 18.35
C SER A 4 7.13 -15.68 18.21
N SER A 5 8.14 -15.99 17.39
CA SER A 5 8.66 -17.35 17.24
C SER A 5 10.12 -17.40 17.67
N GLN A 6 10.43 -18.32 18.59
CA GLN A 6 11.82 -18.63 18.98
C GLN A 6 12.45 -19.75 18.13
N ALA A 7 11.70 -20.35 17.21
CA ALA A 7 12.19 -21.36 16.28
C ALA A 7 12.81 -20.72 15.02
N SER A 8 13.51 -21.50 14.20
CA SER A 8 14.06 -21.04 12.90
C SER A 8 12.99 -20.48 11.96
N ALA A 9 11.75 -20.96 12.11
CA ALA A 9 10.56 -20.39 11.50
C ALA A 9 9.38 -20.55 12.48
N GLY A 10 8.46 -19.59 12.49
CA GLY A 10 7.15 -19.74 13.11
C GLY A 10 6.04 -19.36 12.15
N PHE A 11 4.80 -19.72 12.49
CA PHE A 11 3.65 -19.30 11.70
C PHE A 11 2.50 -18.87 12.60
N VAL A 12 1.68 -17.99 12.04
CA VAL A 12 0.39 -17.58 12.57
C VAL A 12 -0.65 -18.10 11.60
N LEU A 13 -1.59 -18.92 12.07
CA LEU A 13 -2.71 -19.36 11.27
C LEU A 13 -3.89 -18.44 11.55
N ILE A 14 -4.44 -17.81 10.50
CA ILE A 14 -5.73 -17.14 10.59
C ILE A 14 -6.77 -18.10 10.01
N ASP A 15 -7.68 -18.60 10.84
CA ASP A 15 -8.64 -19.66 10.50
C ASP A 15 -10.11 -19.29 10.82
N CYS A 16 -10.36 -18.02 11.14
CA CYS A 16 -11.70 -17.52 11.44
C CYS A 16 -12.11 -16.40 10.48
N GLY A 17 -13.34 -16.49 9.97
CA GLY A 17 -13.93 -15.46 9.12
C GLY A 17 -13.27 -15.35 7.74
N ILE A 18 -12.72 -16.44 7.19
CA ILE A 18 -12.18 -16.50 5.83
C ILE A 18 -13.08 -17.39 4.98
N ASP A 19 -13.66 -16.80 3.95
CA ASP A 19 -14.47 -17.53 2.97
C ASP A 19 -13.59 -17.92 1.78
N PRO A 20 -13.59 -19.20 1.34
CA PRO A 20 -12.86 -19.59 0.15
C PRO A 20 -13.32 -18.81 -1.10
N ASN A 21 -12.38 -18.46 -1.97
CA ASN A 21 -12.55 -17.62 -3.16
C ASN A 21 -12.94 -16.15 -2.87
N SER A 22 -12.86 -15.71 -1.61
CA SER A 22 -12.96 -14.28 -1.25
C SER A 22 -11.62 -13.58 -1.39
N TYR A 23 -11.63 -12.26 -1.64
CA TYR A 23 -10.39 -11.49 -1.64
C TYR A 23 -10.17 -10.90 -0.26
N VAL A 24 -8.96 -11.10 0.26
CA VAL A 24 -8.57 -10.61 1.56
C VAL A 24 -7.38 -9.68 1.43
N GLU A 25 -7.43 -8.59 2.18
CA GLU A 25 -6.29 -7.72 2.42
C GLU A 25 -5.72 -8.05 3.80
N LEU A 26 -4.43 -8.42 3.85
CA LEU A 26 -3.70 -8.62 5.09
C LEU A 26 -2.73 -7.46 5.31
N ARG A 27 -2.64 -7.01 6.57
CA ARG A 27 -1.63 -6.03 6.99
C ARG A 27 -0.85 -6.55 8.19
N ALA A 28 0.46 -6.56 8.06
CA ALA A 28 1.36 -6.90 9.16
C ALA A 28 2.14 -5.66 9.58
N THR A 29 2.19 -5.42 10.89
CA THR A 29 3.02 -4.36 11.48
C THR A 29 4.12 -4.98 12.33
N SER A 30 5.34 -4.49 12.15
CA SER A 30 6.47 -4.77 13.03
C SER A 30 6.95 -3.47 13.64
N ASN A 31 6.57 -3.23 14.89
CA ASN A 31 7.00 -2.05 15.66
C ASN A 31 8.11 -2.45 16.62
N LEU A 32 9.20 -1.71 16.51
CA LEU A 32 10.42 -2.03 17.19
C LEU A 32 10.51 -1.53 18.65
N LEU A 33 9.75 -0.51 19.01
CA LEU A 33 9.66 -0.05 20.40
C LEU A 33 8.97 -1.11 21.27
N VAL A 34 8.19 -1.99 20.64
CA VAL A 34 7.59 -3.17 21.24
C VAL A 34 8.62 -4.34 21.32
N ARG A 35 9.95 -4.08 21.30
CA ARG A 35 10.99 -5.14 21.20
C ARG A 35 11.39 -5.89 22.46
N ASN A 36 11.09 -5.42 23.67
CA ASN A 36 11.74 -6.03 24.84
C ASN A 36 11.07 -7.33 25.33
N TYR A 37 10.91 -8.32 24.45
CA TYR A 37 10.26 -9.61 24.74
C TYR A 37 11.21 -10.80 24.81
N ASP A 38 12.35 -10.78 24.10
CA ASP A 38 13.33 -11.87 24.13
C ASP A 38 14.52 -11.59 25.07
N PHE A 39 14.53 -10.43 25.73
CA PHE A 39 15.62 -9.93 26.58
C PHE A 39 16.99 -9.89 25.90
N LYS A 40 17.06 -10.01 24.56
CA LYS A 40 18.32 -10.10 23.82
C LYS A 40 18.80 -8.77 23.26
N ASN A 41 18.09 -7.67 23.47
CA ASN A 41 18.46 -6.30 23.05
C ASN A 41 19.11 -6.27 21.65
N SER A 42 18.58 -7.04 20.69
CA SER A 42 19.18 -7.12 19.37
C SER A 42 19.01 -5.78 18.66
N PRO A 43 20.10 -5.09 18.28
CA PRO A 43 20.01 -3.74 17.72
C PRO A 43 19.34 -3.72 16.35
N PHE A 44 19.37 -4.84 15.63
CA PHE A 44 18.70 -5.03 14.35
C PHE A 44 17.93 -6.36 14.34
N VAL A 45 16.82 -6.40 13.60
CA VAL A 45 16.05 -7.63 13.34
C VAL A 45 15.74 -7.71 11.84
N GLN A 46 16.05 -8.85 11.22
CA GLN A 46 15.63 -9.16 9.85
C GLN A 46 15.01 -10.55 9.77
N PHE A 47 13.93 -10.67 9.01
CA PHE A 47 13.24 -11.91 8.74
C PHE A 47 12.35 -11.76 7.50
N ASP A 48 11.94 -12.87 6.93
CA ASP A 48 11.01 -12.90 5.81
C ASP A 48 9.60 -13.24 6.26
N LEU A 49 8.63 -12.52 5.72
CA LEU A 49 7.21 -12.76 5.87
C LEU A 49 6.68 -13.46 4.62
N TYR A 50 6.02 -14.59 4.81
CA TYR A 50 5.37 -15.35 3.75
C TYR A 50 3.87 -15.44 3.98
N LEU A 51 3.11 -15.42 2.89
CA LEU A 51 1.70 -15.76 2.85
C LEU A 51 1.57 -17.13 2.17
N GLY A 52 1.32 -18.17 2.95
CA GLY A 52 1.52 -19.54 2.48
C GLY A 52 2.97 -19.78 2.10
N VAL A 53 3.20 -20.13 0.83
CA VAL A 53 4.54 -20.38 0.26
C VAL A 53 5.12 -19.18 -0.47
N ASN A 54 4.35 -18.09 -0.61
CA ASN A 54 4.74 -16.94 -1.40
C ASN A 54 5.40 -15.89 -0.51
N LEU A 55 6.56 -15.39 -0.92
CA LEU A 55 7.22 -14.29 -0.23
C LEU A 55 6.33 -13.04 -0.30
N TRP A 56 5.94 -12.53 0.86
CA TRP A 56 5.21 -11.28 0.98
C TRP A 56 6.19 -10.12 1.14
N LYS A 57 7.09 -10.18 2.14
CA LYS A 57 7.98 -9.07 2.45
C LYS A 57 9.19 -9.50 3.28
N THR A 58 10.38 -9.04 2.91
CA THR A 58 11.54 -9.03 3.82
C THR A 58 11.43 -7.84 4.77
N ILE A 59 11.30 -8.12 6.07
CA ILE A 59 11.26 -7.11 7.13
C ILE A 59 12.69 -6.85 7.57
N ASN A 60 13.11 -5.58 7.54
CA ASN A 60 14.45 -5.18 7.97
C ASN A 60 14.37 -3.96 8.90
N LEU A 61 14.53 -4.22 10.20
CA LEU A 61 14.39 -3.23 11.25
C LEU A 61 15.76 -2.90 11.86
N THR A 62 16.39 -1.86 11.33
CA THR A 62 17.74 -1.40 11.75
C THR A 62 17.73 -0.26 12.76
N ILE A 63 16.64 0.51 12.87
CA ILE A 63 16.58 1.74 13.68
C ILE A 63 15.45 1.65 14.71
N PRO A 64 15.70 2.01 16.00
CA PRO A 64 14.72 1.85 17.06
C PRO A 64 13.41 2.63 17.11
N SER A 65 12.99 3.27 16.03
CA SER A 65 11.81 4.14 16.01
C SER A 65 10.95 3.99 14.75
N LYS A 66 11.29 3.03 13.87
CA LYS A 66 10.59 2.86 12.60
C LYS A 66 9.68 1.63 12.65
N ASP A 67 8.39 1.87 12.48
CA ASP A 67 7.42 0.82 12.24
C ASP A 67 7.47 0.42 10.78
N ILE A 68 7.53 -0.88 10.51
CA ILE A 68 7.32 -1.41 9.17
C ILE A 68 5.88 -1.91 9.12
N LEU A 69 5.07 -1.25 8.31
CA LEU A 69 3.77 -1.72 7.87
C LEU A 69 3.92 -2.29 6.46
N THR A 70 3.43 -3.49 6.24
CA THR A 70 3.29 -4.08 4.91
C THR A 70 1.85 -4.54 4.70
N GLU A 71 1.38 -4.48 3.46
CA GLU A 71 0.02 -4.84 3.06
C GLU A 71 0.10 -5.73 1.82
N THR A 72 -0.71 -6.79 1.79
CA THR A 72 -0.89 -7.67 0.63
C THR A 72 -2.36 -7.97 0.40
N VAL A 73 -2.74 -8.17 -0.85
CA VAL A 73 -4.08 -8.62 -1.26
C VAL A 73 -3.95 -9.94 -2.00
N SER A 74 -4.73 -10.94 -1.57
CA SER A 74 -4.75 -12.27 -2.17
C SER A 74 -6.15 -12.85 -2.21
N GLU A 75 -6.39 -13.79 -3.12
CA GLU A 75 -7.54 -14.68 -3.01
C GLU A 75 -7.31 -15.72 -1.92
N ALA A 76 -8.31 -15.90 -1.05
CA ALA A 76 -8.32 -16.96 -0.06
C ALA A 76 -8.61 -18.31 -0.74
N THR A 77 -7.61 -19.18 -0.85
CA THR A 77 -7.77 -20.50 -1.48
C THR A 77 -8.27 -21.59 -0.52
N ALA A 78 -8.34 -21.26 0.77
CA ALA A 78 -8.81 -22.13 1.84
C ALA A 78 -9.49 -21.31 2.95
N GLU A 79 -10.12 -21.99 3.90
CA GLU A 79 -10.72 -21.38 5.10
C GLU A 79 -9.68 -20.92 6.14
N ALA A 80 -8.39 -21.15 5.86
CA ALA A 80 -7.30 -20.69 6.70
C ALA A 80 -6.12 -20.18 5.86
N ILE A 81 -5.49 -19.12 6.36
CA ILE A 81 -4.33 -18.49 5.72
C ILE A 81 -3.14 -18.53 6.69
N PRO A 82 -2.09 -19.32 6.38
CA PRO A 82 -0.88 -19.32 7.18
C PRO A 82 0.02 -18.13 6.80
N VAL A 83 0.40 -17.35 7.81
CA VAL A 83 1.41 -16.30 7.73
C VAL A 83 2.68 -16.80 8.40
N CYS A 84 3.76 -17.02 7.63
CA CYS A 84 5.00 -17.58 8.14
C CYS A 84 6.06 -16.49 8.34
N LEU A 85 6.73 -16.52 9.49
CA LEU A 85 7.86 -15.67 9.84
C LEU A 85 9.12 -16.53 9.81
N VAL A 86 9.99 -16.30 8.82
CA VAL A 86 11.19 -17.11 8.57
C VAL A 86 12.42 -16.32 8.99
N ASN A 87 13.20 -16.86 9.93
CA ASN A 87 14.41 -16.22 10.41
C ASN A 87 15.52 -16.26 9.36
N THR A 88 16.08 -15.11 9.02
CA THR A 88 17.21 -15.00 8.07
C THR A 88 18.58 -15.01 8.76
N GLY A 89 18.63 -15.36 10.05
CA GLY A 89 19.86 -15.40 10.87
C GLY A 89 20.16 -14.09 11.61
N HIS A 90 19.22 -13.16 11.61
CA HIS A 90 19.45 -11.76 11.96
C HIS A 90 18.50 -11.28 13.07
N GLY A 91 18.31 -12.09 14.12
CA GLY A 91 17.45 -11.78 15.27
C GLY A 91 16.25 -12.73 15.39
N THR A 92 15.33 -12.43 16.30
CA THR A 92 14.10 -13.23 16.51
C THR A 92 12.95 -12.61 15.69
N PRO A 93 12.33 -13.33 14.74
CA PRO A 93 11.19 -12.82 13.99
C PRO A 93 9.98 -12.51 14.89
N PHE A 94 9.31 -11.38 14.62
CA PHE A 94 8.12 -10.98 15.37
C PHE A 94 7.19 -10.11 14.52
N ILE A 95 5.89 -10.14 14.84
CA ILE A 95 4.92 -9.14 14.39
C ILE A 95 4.20 -8.58 15.61
N SER A 96 3.99 -7.26 15.63
CA SER A 96 3.27 -6.58 16.71
C SER A 96 1.75 -6.54 16.46
N ASP A 97 1.35 -6.58 15.19
CA ASP A 97 -0.05 -6.54 14.79
C ASP A 97 -0.28 -7.24 13.44
N LEU A 98 -1.43 -7.88 13.30
CA LEU A 98 -1.87 -8.56 12.07
C LEU A 98 -3.37 -8.35 11.89
N ASP A 99 -3.73 -7.61 10.85
CA ASP A 99 -5.10 -7.34 10.45
C ASP A 99 -5.45 -8.16 9.20
N LEU A 100 -6.64 -8.75 9.17
CA LEU A 100 -7.26 -9.31 7.97
C LEU A 100 -8.58 -8.59 7.69
N ARG A 101 -8.83 -8.24 6.43
CA ARG A 101 -10.10 -7.65 5.98
C ARG A 101 -10.55 -8.26 4.66
N HIS A 102 -11.85 -8.50 4.54
CA HIS A 102 -12.47 -8.78 3.26
C HIS A 102 -12.51 -7.53 2.39
N VAL A 103 -12.18 -7.68 1.12
CA VAL A 103 -12.24 -6.60 0.13
C VAL A 103 -13.05 -7.04 -1.09
N PRO A 104 -13.84 -6.13 -1.71
CA PRO A 104 -14.51 -6.44 -2.96
C PRO A 104 -13.51 -6.82 -4.06
N THR A 105 -13.80 -7.90 -4.79
CA THR A 105 -12.95 -8.37 -5.91
C THR A 105 -12.77 -7.31 -6.99
N SER A 106 -13.76 -6.43 -7.16
CA SER A 106 -13.72 -5.32 -8.11
C SER A 106 -12.61 -4.29 -7.83
N LEU A 107 -12.14 -4.16 -6.57
CA LEU A 107 -11.07 -3.21 -6.23
C LEU A 107 -9.70 -3.65 -6.79
N TYR A 108 -9.49 -4.96 -6.93
CA TYR A 108 -8.20 -5.54 -7.26
C TYR A 108 -8.34 -6.62 -8.34
N PRO A 109 -8.74 -6.27 -9.57
CA PRO A 109 -9.05 -7.24 -10.63
C PRO A 109 -7.85 -8.07 -11.10
N GLN A 110 -6.63 -7.67 -10.72
CA GLN A 110 -5.40 -8.42 -11.03
C GLN A 110 -5.15 -9.60 -10.09
N VAL A 111 -5.79 -9.59 -8.91
CA VAL A 111 -5.66 -10.69 -7.93
C VAL A 111 -6.44 -11.90 -8.43
N ASN A 112 -5.90 -13.09 -8.20
CA ASN A 112 -6.53 -14.39 -8.43
C ASN A 112 -5.79 -15.47 -7.61
N SER A 113 -6.16 -16.73 -7.77
CA SER A 113 -5.61 -17.87 -7.00
C SER A 113 -4.10 -18.06 -7.14
N SER A 114 -3.51 -17.52 -8.20
CA SER A 114 -2.08 -17.59 -8.52
C SER A 114 -1.36 -16.24 -8.44
N THR A 115 -2.08 -15.14 -8.23
CA THR A 115 -1.53 -13.79 -8.26
C THR A 115 -2.01 -12.99 -7.05
N ALA A 116 -1.07 -12.57 -6.21
CA ALA A 116 -1.29 -11.63 -5.12
C ALA A 116 -0.65 -10.28 -5.44
N LEU A 117 -1.12 -9.22 -4.79
CA LEU A 117 -0.54 -7.88 -4.90
C LEU A 117 0.08 -7.47 -3.58
N VAL A 118 1.33 -7.03 -3.60
CA VAL A 118 1.96 -6.37 -2.45
C VAL A 118 1.86 -4.86 -2.64
N ASN A 119 1.32 -4.16 -1.66
CA ASN A 119 1.23 -2.71 -1.72
C ASN A 119 2.60 -2.08 -1.44
N LEU A 120 3.18 -1.48 -2.48
CA LEU A 120 4.43 -0.73 -2.38
C LEU A 120 4.20 0.70 -1.90
N HIS A 121 3.29 1.40 -2.57
CA HIS A 121 3.02 2.82 -2.34
C HIS A 121 1.54 3.10 -2.57
N ARG A 122 0.89 3.72 -1.59
CA ARG A 122 -0.44 4.31 -1.73
C ARG A 122 -0.37 5.76 -1.28
N ILE A 123 -0.22 6.67 -2.23
CA ILE A 123 0.21 8.04 -1.96
C ILE A 123 -0.95 9.01 -2.14
N TYR A 124 -1.09 9.88 -1.15
CA TYR A 124 -1.92 11.06 -1.25
C TYR A 124 -1.05 12.28 -1.63
N MET A 125 -1.36 12.88 -2.77
CA MET A 125 -0.58 13.98 -3.36
C MET A 125 -0.91 15.37 -2.77
N GLY A 126 -1.92 15.45 -1.89
CA GLY A 126 -2.30 16.68 -1.20
C GLY A 126 -1.42 17.01 0.00
N ILE A 127 -1.63 18.19 0.60
CA ILE A 127 -0.91 18.60 1.82
C ILE A 127 -1.73 18.26 3.08
N SER A 128 -1.15 17.39 3.90
CA SER A 128 -1.42 17.22 5.34
C SER A 128 -2.81 16.80 5.84
N THR A 129 -3.48 15.83 5.21
CA THR A 129 -4.65 15.20 5.86
C THR A 129 -4.56 13.68 5.89
N TRP A 130 -4.77 13.12 7.09
CA TRP A 130 -4.95 11.69 7.30
C TRP A 130 -6.41 11.34 7.00
N ILE A 131 -6.71 11.01 5.75
CA ILE A 131 -8.02 10.48 5.39
C ILE A 131 -8.08 9.02 5.82
N ARG A 132 -9.07 8.70 6.65
CA ARG A 132 -9.33 7.38 7.21
C ARG A 132 -10.84 7.16 7.21
N TYR A 133 -11.29 6.05 7.78
CA TYR A 133 -12.70 5.84 8.04
C TYR A 133 -13.29 7.00 8.87
N PRO A 134 -14.50 7.48 8.56
CA PRO A 134 -15.45 6.94 7.57
C PRO A 134 -15.24 7.42 6.12
N ASP A 135 -14.29 8.32 5.87
CA ASP A 135 -14.07 8.90 4.53
C ASP A 135 -13.44 7.92 3.53
N ASP A 136 -12.63 6.97 4.02
CA ASP A 136 -12.21 5.77 3.26
C ASP A 136 -12.87 4.51 3.86
N PRO A 137 -13.92 3.97 3.25
CA PRO A 137 -14.66 2.82 3.80
C PRO A 137 -13.83 1.53 3.81
N TYR A 138 -12.78 1.46 3.00
CA TYR A 138 -11.87 0.31 2.92
C TYR A 138 -10.69 0.41 3.91
N TYR A 139 -10.69 1.46 4.75
CA TYR A 139 -9.66 1.71 5.77
C TYR A 139 -8.24 1.70 5.19
N ARG A 140 -8.06 2.00 3.89
CA ARG A 140 -6.75 2.00 3.23
C ARG A 140 -5.86 3.06 3.87
N LYS A 141 -4.59 2.70 4.10
CA LYS A 141 -3.62 3.65 4.61
C LYS A 141 -2.97 4.38 3.45
N TRP A 142 -3.11 5.70 3.44
CA TRP A 142 -2.48 6.59 2.47
C TRP A 142 -1.31 7.29 3.15
N SER A 143 -0.16 7.35 2.47
CA SER A 143 1.01 8.09 2.90
C SER A 143 1.13 9.41 2.15
N THR A 144 1.68 10.41 2.82
CA THR A 144 2.21 11.61 2.17
C THR A 144 3.66 11.36 1.76
N LEU A 145 4.19 12.18 0.87
CA LEU A 145 5.61 12.15 0.52
C LEU A 145 6.42 12.95 1.54
N ASP A 146 7.53 12.38 2.00
CA ASP A 146 8.38 12.96 3.04
C ASP A 146 9.12 14.23 2.57
N THR A 147 9.48 14.28 1.28
CA THR A 147 10.08 15.45 0.65
C THR A 147 9.00 16.39 0.11
N PRO A 148 8.99 17.70 0.47
CA PRO A 148 8.03 18.64 -0.09
C PRO A 148 8.22 18.68 -1.60
N PRO A 149 7.20 18.31 -2.35
CA PRO A 149 7.32 18.19 -3.78
C PRO A 149 7.37 19.57 -4.45
N SER A 150 7.93 19.65 -5.65
CA SER A 150 7.94 20.85 -6.50
C SER A 150 6.58 21.22 -7.11
N TRP A 151 5.48 20.71 -6.52
CA TRP A 151 4.12 21.00 -6.93
C TRP A 151 3.39 21.83 -5.88
N SER A 152 2.37 22.54 -6.34
CA SER A 152 1.37 23.15 -5.48
C SER A 152 0.11 22.30 -5.51
N VAL A 153 -0.79 22.55 -4.56
CA VAL A 153 -2.07 21.86 -4.49
C VAL A 153 -3.19 22.87 -4.66
N THR A 154 -4.26 22.42 -5.29
CA THR A 154 -5.54 23.13 -5.31
C THR A 154 -6.58 22.25 -4.65
N SER A 155 -7.62 22.86 -4.08
CA SER A 155 -8.66 22.15 -3.35
C SER A 155 -10.02 22.75 -3.64
N THR A 156 -11.07 21.95 -3.46
CA THR A 156 -12.46 22.40 -3.57
C THR A 156 -13.30 21.86 -2.41
N ASN A 157 -14.24 22.67 -1.94
CA ASN A 157 -15.28 22.21 -1.02
C ASN A 157 -16.47 21.58 -1.77
N SER A 158 -16.51 21.73 -3.09
CA SER A 158 -17.55 21.11 -3.92
C SER A 158 -17.40 19.59 -3.93
N ARG A 159 -18.52 18.88 -4.03
CA ARG A 159 -18.51 17.43 -4.15
C ARG A 159 -17.88 17.03 -5.48
N VAL A 160 -16.74 16.32 -5.42
CA VAL A 160 -16.15 15.65 -6.58
C VAL A 160 -16.79 14.26 -6.66
N GLN A 161 -17.38 13.93 -7.81
CA GLN A 161 -18.01 12.62 -8.01
C GLN A 161 -17.02 11.69 -8.70
N ASN A 162 -16.85 10.48 -8.14
CA ASN A 162 -16.14 9.42 -8.85
C ASN A 162 -16.94 9.03 -10.11
N GLN A 163 -16.25 8.54 -11.13
CA GLN A 163 -16.91 8.07 -12.35
C GLN A 163 -17.89 6.93 -12.03
N MET A 164 -18.97 6.83 -12.82
CA MET A 164 -19.89 5.69 -12.70
C MET A 164 -19.12 4.40 -12.96
N HIS A 165 -19.17 3.47 -12.01
CA HIS A 165 -18.40 2.22 -12.02
C HIS A 165 -16.88 2.38 -11.86
N ASP A 166 -16.42 3.44 -11.19
CA ASP A 166 -15.03 3.50 -10.72
C ASP A 166 -14.75 2.28 -9.82
N GLN A 167 -13.90 1.40 -10.33
CA GLN A 167 -13.56 0.13 -9.71
C GLN A 167 -12.72 0.33 -8.44
N PHE A 168 -11.89 1.37 -8.38
CA PHE A 168 -10.91 1.57 -7.30
C PHE A 168 -11.45 2.44 -6.18
N GLN A 169 -12.53 3.19 -6.44
CA GLN A 169 -13.30 3.94 -5.45
C GLN A 169 -12.40 4.76 -4.50
N PRO A 170 -11.62 5.72 -5.03
CA PRO A 170 -10.80 6.58 -4.18
C PRO A 170 -11.70 7.40 -3.23
N PRO A 171 -11.23 7.70 -2.01
CA PRO A 171 -11.97 8.55 -1.07
C PRO A 171 -12.31 9.90 -1.70
N GLN A 172 -13.56 10.34 -1.56
CA GLN A 172 -14.01 11.61 -2.13
C GLN A 172 -13.13 12.79 -1.68
N LYS A 173 -12.72 12.79 -0.41
CA LYS A 173 -11.84 13.83 0.14
C LYS A 173 -10.45 13.87 -0.50
N HIS A 174 -9.92 12.73 -0.97
CA HIS A 174 -8.70 12.74 -1.78
C HIS A 174 -8.95 13.41 -3.12
N MET A 175 -10.07 13.10 -3.77
CA MET A 175 -10.39 13.64 -5.09
C MET A 175 -10.71 15.14 -5.06
N GLN A 176 -11.00 15.72 -3.89
CA GLN A 176 -11.17 17.16 -3.68
C GLN A 176 -9.86 17.95 -3.63
N ILE A 177 -8.71 17.27 -3.70
CA ILE A 177 -7.39 17.91 -3.66
C ILE A 177 -6.55 17.37 -4.81
N ALA A 178 -6.07 18.28 -5.66
CA ALA A 178 -5.26 17.93 -6.82
C ALA A 178 -3.90 18.64 -6.76
N ALA A 179 -2.83 17.89 -7.04
CA ALA A 179 -1.49 18.43 -7.19
C ALA A 179 -1.25 18.89 -8.63
N TYR A 180 -0.56 20.02 -8.80
CA TYR A 180 -0.19 20.55 -10.10
C TYR A 180 1.21 21.19 -10.05
N PRO A 181 2.00 21.13 -11.14
CA PRO A 181 3.35 21.69 -11.12
C PRO A 181 3.30 23.22 -10.95
N CYS A 182 4.10 23.75 -10.02
CA CYS A 182 4.04 25.17 -9.64
C CYS A 182 4.83 26.08 -10.60
N SER A 183 6.08 25.70 -10.91
CA SER A 183 7.02 26.47 -11.73
C SER A 183 7.50 25.72 -12.98
N SER A 184 6.81 24.65 -13.37
CA SER A 184 7.20 23.74 -14.45
C SER A 184 5.96 23.25 -15.22
N THR A 185 6.18 22.64 -16.37
CA THR A 185 5.18 21.87 -17.11
C THR A 185 5.16 20.39 -16.72
N THR A 186 6.08 19.97 -15.85
CA THR A 186 6.27 18.56 -15.45
C THR A 186 6.09 18.37 -13.96
N LEU A 187 5.29 17.38 -13.58
CA LEU A 187 5.22 16.85 -12.23
C LEU A 187 5.96 15.50 -12.23
N GLN A 188 7.02 15.39 -11.42
CA GLN A 188 7.83 14.17 -11.31
C GLN A 188 7.64 13.53 -9.93
N LEU A 189 7.31 12.25 -9.92
CA LEU A 189 7.28 11.42 -8.72
C LEU A 189 8.45 10.43 -8.77
N ARG A 190 9.21 10.35 -7.67
CA ARG A 190 10.26 9.33 -7.49
C ARG A 190 9.86 8.46 -6.32
N LEU A 191 9.60 7.19 -6.60
CA LEU A 191 9.24 6.19 -5.61
C LEU A 191 10.43 5.29 -5.38
N ALA A 192 10.73 5.01 -4.11
CA ALA A 192 11.75 4.05 -3.78
C ALA A 192 11.31 2.66 -4.29
N PRO A 193 12.18 1.92 -4.99
CA PRO A 193 11.92 0.52 -5.27
C PRO A 193 11.88 -0.24 -3.94
N ASP A 194 11.15 -1.34 -3.92
CA ASP A 194 11.23 -2.27 -2.79
C ASP A 194 12.43 -3.22 -3.02
N PRO A 195 13.30 -3.47 -2.03
CA PRO A 195 14.23 -4.59 -2.09
C PRO A 195 13.45 -5.92 -2.21
N GLY A 196 13.45 -6.53 -3.40
CA GLY A 196 12.84 -7.84 -3.67
C GLY A 196 12.78 -8.18 -5.16
N ASP A 197 12.26 -9.37 -5.48
CA ASP A 197 12.12 -9.92 -6.83
C ASP A 197 10.84 -9.45 -7.57
N LEU A 198 10.29 -8.28 -7.22
CA LEU A 198 9.10 -7.76 -7.89
C LEU A 198 9.46 -7.30 -9.31
N THR A 199 9.01 -8.07 -10.30
CA THR A 199 9.30 -7.84 -11.72
C THR A 199 8.18 -7.07 -12.44
N GLU A 200 6.97 -7.07 -11.88
CA GLU A 200 5.79 -6.44 -12.47
C GLU A 200 5.16 -5.44 -11.50
N LEU A 201 4.65 -4.33 -12.05
CA LEU A 201 4.05 -3.24 -11.29
C LEU A 201 2.66 -2.92 -11.85
N TYR A 202 1.67 -2.96 -10.97
CA TYR A 202 0.32 -2.48 -11.25
C TYR A 202 0.14 -1.09 -10.63
N THR A 203 -0.05 -0.07 -11.47
CA THR A 203 -0.15 1.33 -11.03
C THR A 203 -1.53 1.91 -11.33
N VAL A 204 -2.16 2.52 -10.33
CA VAL A 204 -3.41 3.28 -10.47
C VAL A 204 -3.13 4.74 -10.15
N LEU A 205 -3.50 5.63 -11.07
CA LEU A 205 -3.34 7.08 -10.92
C LEU A 205 -4.71 7.74 -10.90
N TYR A 206 -4.94 8.62 -9.92
CA TYR A 206 -6.20 9.32 -9.74
C TYR A 206 -6.06 10.78 -10.14
N PHE A 207 -7.02 11.28 -10.91
CA PHE A 207 -7.03 12.65 -11.40
C PHE A 207 -8.40 13.29 -11.16
N SER A 208 -8.41 14.59 -10.87
CA SER A 208 -9.61 15.42 -10.81
C SER A 208 -9.29 16.81 -11.36
N GLU A 209 -10.18 17.35 -12.21
CA GLU A 209 -10.12 18.76 -12.61
C GLU A 209 -10.96 19.59 -11.64
N LEU A 210 -10.28 20.44 -10.86
CA LEU A 210 -10.91 21.20 -9.78
C LEU A 210 -11.10 22.67 -10.14
N GLN A 211 -10.50 23.14 -11.24
CA GLN A 211 -10.63 24.52 -11.70
C GLN A 211 -11.77 24.64 -12.71
N PRO A 212 -12.81 25.43 -12.40
CA PRO A 212 -13.90 25.65 -13.35
C PRO A 212 -13.38 26.22 -14.67
N ASN A 213 -13.87 25.70 -15.79
CA ASN A 213 -13.53 26.14 -17.15
C ASN A 213 -12.04 26.01 -17.52
N ALA A 214 -11.26 25.23 -16.76
CA ALA A 214 -9.93 24.81 -17.16
C ALA A 214 -10.04 23.47 -17.92
N SER A 215 -9.21 23.30 -18.95
CA SER A 215 -8.95 22.00 -19.55
C SER A 215 -7.45 21.80 -19.57
N ARG A 216 -6.99 20.73 -18.94
CA ARG A 216 -5.57 20.37 -18.86
C ARG A 216 -5.37 19.06 -19.59
N GLN A 217 -4.34 19.03 -20.42
CA GLN A 217 -3.88 17.82 -21.08
C GLN A 217 -2.45 17.53 -20.70
N PHE A 218 -2.14 16.28 -20.42
CA PHE A 218 -0.78 15.85 -20.10
C PHE A 218 -0.50 14.44 -20.60
N LEU A 219 0.79 14.16 -20.75
CA LEU A 219 1.32 12.85 -21.06
C LEU A 219 1.87 12.22 -19.78
N ILE A 220 1.75 10.90 -19.66
CA ILE A 220 2.30 10.14 -18.54
C ILE A 220 3.51 9.36 -19.02
N TYR A 221 4.58 9.43 -18.25
CA TYR A 221 5.81 8.67 -18.48
C TYR A 221 6.09 7.79 -17.27
N PHE A 222 6.44 6.53 -17.50
CA PHE A 222 6.91 5.59 -16.49
C PHE A 222 8.33 5.16 -16.82
N ASN A 223 9.28 5.41 -15.92
CA ASN A 223 10.71 5.17 -16.15
C ASN A 223 11.23 5.72 -17.50
N GLY A 224 10.71 6.89 -17.91
CA GLY A 224 11.06 7.53 -19.19
C GLY A 224 10.28 7.01 -20.41
N ALA A 225 9.58 5.89 -20.30
CA ALA A 225 8.73 5.37 -21.37
C ALA A 225 7.35 6.05 -21.36
N LEU A 226 6.88 6.49 -22.53
CA LEU A 226 5.58 7.12 -22.71
C LEU A 226 4.46 6.07 -22.59
N LEU A 227 3.44 6.37 -21.79
CA LEU A 227 2.27 5.51 -21.60
C LEU A 227 1.10 5.94 -22.52
N ASN A 228 0.05 5.12 -22.53
CA ASN A 228 -1.23 5.40 -23.21
C ASN A 228 -1.06 5.69 -24.72
N ASP A 229 -0.12 5.02 -25.38
CA ASP A 229 0.22 5.22 -26.79
C ASP A 229 0.46 6.69 -27.17
N GLY A 230 0.94 7.50 -26.21
CA GLY A 230 1.18 8.93 -26.38
C GLY A 230 -0.07 9.79 -26.52
N ARG A 231 -1.26 9.26 -26.21
CA ARG A 231 -2.49 10.04 -26.18
C ARG A 231 -2.56 10.88 -24.90
N PRO A 232 -2.70 12.22 -25.01
CA PRO A 232 -2.85 13.07 -23.84
C PRO A 232 -4.10 12.70 -23.04
N LEU A 233 -3.97 12.71 -21.72
CA LEU A 233 -5.08 12.54 -20.80
C LEU A 233 -5.62 13.90 -20.40
N ALA A 234 -6.95 14.01 -20.38
CA ALA A 234 -7.66 15.16 -19.84
C ALA A 234 -8.53 14.67 -18.67
N PRO A 235 -8.23 15.07 -17.42
CA PRO A 235 -9.10 14.79 -16.29
C PRO A 235 -10.46 15.46 -16.49
N THR A 236 -11.50 14.82 -15.96
CA THR A 236 -12.87 15.32 -15.93
C THR A 236 -13.35 15.45 -14.50
#